data_AF-A0A200JBY7-F1
#
_entry.id   AF-A0A200JBY7-F1
#
_cell.length_a   1.000
_cell.length_b   1.000
_cell.length_c   1.000
_cell.angle_alpha   90.00
_cell.angle_beta   90.00
_cell.angle_gamma   90.00
#
_symmetry.space_group_name_H-M   'P 1'
#
loop_
_entity.id
_entity.type
_entity.pdbx_description
1 polymer ?
#
loop_
_entity_poly.entity_id
_entity_poly.type
_entity_poly.pdbx_seq_one_letter_code
_entity_poly.pdbx_strand_id
1 'polypeptide(L)' 'MESFEKNWYVLHTYSGYENKVKANIESRAQSMGMGDFIFRVVVPEETATEIKNGKEKEIVNK' A
#
# COMPACT_ATOMS: atom_id res chain seq x y z
N MET A 1 10.38 28.71 11.50
CA MET A 1 9.26 27.76 11.34
C MET A 1 9.87 26.53 10.70
N GLU A 2 10.04 25.45 11.44
CA GLU A 2 10.56 24.21 10.87
C GLU A 2 9.55 23.70 9.84
N SER A 3 9.97 23.52 8.60
CA SER A 3 9.17 22.84 7.59
C SER A 3 9.25 21.35 7.87
N PHE A 4 8.13 20.73 8.25
CA PHE A 4 8.00 19.28 8.22
C PHE A 4 8.02 18.82 6.76
N GLU A 5 9.22 18.59 6.23
CA GLU A 5 9.39 18.06 4.89
C GLU A 5 8.89 16.61 4.84
N LYS A 6 8.04 16.33 3.86
CA LYS A 6 7.50 14.99 3.64
C LYS A 6 8.57 14.14 2.97
N ASN A 7 9.02 13.11 3.68
CA ASN A 7 10.03 12.19 3.19
C ASN A 7 9.39 10.86 2.77
N TRP A 8 9.95 10.25 1.73
CA TRP A 8 9.60 8.91 1.32
C TRP A 8 10.44 7.89 2.08
N TYR A 9 9.79 6.81 2.51
CA TYR A 9 10.43 5.68 3.17
C TYR A 9 10.10 4.40 2.42
N VAL A 10 11.10 3.52 2.32
CA VAL A 10 10.95 2.19 1.71
C VAL A 10 10.89 1.15 2.81
N LEU A 11 9.91 0.25 2.72
CA LEU A 11 9.75 -0.87 3.64
C LEU A 11 10.12 -2.16 2.91
N HIS A 12 10.92 -3.00 3.55
CA HIS A 12 11.16 -4.35 3.08
C HIS A 12 10.07 -5.26 3.63
N THR A 13 9.33 -5.92 2.75
CA THR A 13 8.26 -6.86 3.12
C THR A 13 8.44 -8.18 2.40
N TYR A 14 7.89 -9.25 2.98
CA TYR A 14 7.87 -10.55 2.32
C TYR A 14 6.97 -10.51 1.08
N SER A 15 7.44 -11.11 0.00
CA SER A 15 6.76 -11.07 -1.30
C SER A 15 5.35 -11.66 -1.21
N GLY A 16 4.33 -10.93 -1.66
CA GLY A 16 2.92 -11.38 -1.63
C GLY A 16 2.18 -11.05 -0.34
N TYR A 17 2.86 -10.42 0.63
CA TYR A 17 2.23 -9.80 1.79
C TYR A 17 2.11 -8.29 1.67
N GLU A 18 2.59 -7.68 0.57
CA GLU A 18 2.68 -6.23 0.43
C GLU A 18 1.31 -5.53 0.57
N ASN A 19 0.28 -6.04 -0.10
CA ASN A 19 -1.10 -5.56 0.06
C ASN A 19 -1.63 -5.69 1.50
N LYS A 20 -1.32 -6.80 2.17
CA LYS A 20 -1.72 -7.00 3.57
C LYS A 20 -0.98 -6.03 4.50
N VAL A 21 0.29 -5.76 4.24
CA VAL A 21 1.09 -4.80 5.00
C VAL A 21 0.56 -3.39 4.79
N LYS A 22 0.25 -3.00 3.54
CA LYS A 22 -0.39 -1.71 3.22
C LYS A 22 -1.66 -1.50 4.05
N ALA A 23 -2.61 -2.43 3.98
CA ALA A 23 -3.87 -2.34 4.73
C ALA A 23 -3.64 -2.25 6.25
N ASN A 24 -2.63 -2.97 6.78
CA ASN A 24 -2.29 -2.90 8.19
C ASN A 24 -1.73 -1.53 8.59
N ILE A 25 -0.83 -0.95 7.77
CA ILE A 25 -0.27 0.38 8.01
C ILE A 25 -1.38 1.43 7.99
N GLU A 26 -2.27 1.40 7.00
CA GLU A 26 -3.40 2.33 6.90
C GLU A 26 -4.33 2.23 8.10
N SER A 27 -4.72 1.01 8.49
CA SER A 27 -5.57 0.77 9.66
C SER A 27 -4.91 1.23 10.96
N ARG A 28 -3.61 0.93 11.16
CA ARG A 28 -2.86 1.40 12.34
C ARG A 28 -2.75 2.91 12.37
N ALA A 29 -2.44 3.53 11.23
CA ALA A 29 -2.33 4.98 11.11
C ALA A 29 -3.63 5.66 11.55
N GLN A 30 -4.78 5.12 11.16
CA GLN A 30 -6.09 5.60 11.62
C GLN A 30 -6.30 5.37 13.11
N SER A 31 -6.09 4.13 13.60
CA SER A 31 -6.35 3.78 15.01
C SER A 31 -5.47 4.54 16.01
N MET A 32 -4.24 4.90 15.60
CA MET A 32 -3.26 5.58 16.43
C MET A 32 -3.23 7.10 16.20
N GLY A 33 -4.09 7.63 15.32
CA GLY A 33 -4.12 9.05 15.00
C GLY A 33 -2.86 9.56 14.29
N MET A 34 -2.16 8.71 13.53
CA MET A 34 -0.91 9.07 12.83
C MET A 34 -1.13 9.74 11.47
N GLY A 35 -2.32 10.31 11.22
CA GLY A 35 -2.64 10.95 9.92
C GLY A 35 -1.70 12.10 9.54
N ASP A 36 -1.09 12.75 10.54
CA ASP A 36 -0.13 13.83 10.34
C ASP A 36 1.29 13.35 10.00
N PHE A 37 1.56 12.04 10.14
CA PHE A 37 2.87 11.43 9.87
C PHE A 37 2.84 10.49 8.66
N ILE A 38 1.74 9.75 8.48
CA ILE A 38 1.59 8.75 7.42
C ILE A 38 0.54 9.27 6.43
N PHE A 39 1.01 9.90 5.36
CA PHE A 39 0.15 10.55 4.36
C PHE A 39 -0.31 9.60 3.26
N ARG A 40 0.58 8.71 2.82
CA ARG A 40 0.36 7.84 1.67
C ARG A 40 1.17 6.57 1.80
N VAL A 41 0.53 5.43 1.52
CA VAL A 41 1.17 4.13 1.39
C VAL A 41 0.95 3.63 -0.04
N VAL A 42 2.03 3.32 -0.74
CA VAL A 42 1.99 2.81 -2.12
C VAL A 42 2.69 1.47 -2.14
N VAL A 43 2.05 0.49 -2.79
CA VAL A 43 2.70 -0.77 -3.14
C VAL A 43 2.98 -0.74 -4.64
N PRO A 44 4.21 -1.05 -5.07
CA PRO A 44 4.51 -1.20 -6.49
C PRO A 44 3.90 -2.51 -7.00
N GLU A 45 2.70 -2.44 -7.58
CA GLU A 45 2.04 -3.60 -8.20
C GLU A 45 1.67 -3.25 -9.65
N GLU A 46 1.91 -4.16 -10.59
CA GLU A 46 1.29 -4.09 -11.91
C GLU A 46 -0.13 -4.68 -11.82
N THR A 47 -1.14 -3.84 -12.01
CA THR A 47 -2.55 -4.24 -12.00
C THR A 47 -2.88 -4.99 -13.30
N ALA A 48 -2.59 -6.29 -13.36
CA ALA A 48 -3.00 -7.13 -14.47
C ALA A 48 -4.46 -7.59 -14.26
N THR A 49 -5.38 -6.94 -14.96
CA THR A 49 -6.79 -7.39 -15.06
C THR A 49 -6.90 -8.38 -16.20
N GLU A 50 -6.96 -9.68 -15.89
CA GLU A 50 -7.18 -10.73 -16.90
C GLU A 50 -8.65 -11.17 -16.88
N ILE A 51 -9.41 -10.85 -17.93
CA ILE A 51 -10.80 -11.28 -18.10
C ILE A 51 -10.80 -12.72 -18.67
N LYS A 52 -11.12 -13.72 -17.84
CA LYS A 52 -11.31 -15.12 -18.28
C LYS A 52 -12.76 -15.55 -18.06
N ASN A 53 -13.43 -15.96 -19.15
CA ASN A 53 -14.81 -16.47 -19.16
C ASN A 53 -15.86 -15.52 -18.54
N GLY A 54 -15.81 -14.22 -18.86
CA GLY A 54 -16.81 -13.23 -18.43
C GLY A 54 -16.84 -12.96 -16.93
N LYS A 55 -15.88 -13.49 -16.16
CA LYS A 55 -15.65 -13.14 -14.75
C LYS A 55 -14.30 -12.46 -14.64
N GLU A 56 -14.31 -11.22 -14.16
CA GLU A 56 -13.09 -10.49 -13.81
C GLU A 56 -12.37 -11.25 -12.69
N LYS A 57 -11.12 -11.63 -12.94
CA LYS A 57 -10.21 -12.14 -11.92
C LYS A 57 -9.02 -11.20 -11.86
N GLU A 58 -8.81 -10.58 -10.70
CA GLU A 58 -7.56 -9.91 -10.37
C GLU A 58 -6.46 -10.98 -10.27
N ILE A 59 -5.49 -10.92 -11.19
CA ILE A 59 -4.28 -11.75 -11.11
C ILE A 59 -3.13 -10.79 -10.88
N VAL A 60 -2.65 -10.73 -9.64
CA VAL A 60 -1.44 -9.96 -9.30
C VAL A 60 -0.24 -10.73 -9.84
N ASN A 61 0.38 -10.23 -10.91
CA ASN A 61 1.69 -10.70 -11.34
C ASN A 61 2.76 -10.06 -10.46
N LYS A 62 3.73 -10.88 -10.06
CA LYS A 62 4.83 -10.56 -9.15
C LYS A 62 6.12 -10.32 -9.93
#